data_AF-A0A926XES1-F1
#
_entry.id   AF-A0A926XES1-F1
#
_cell.length_a   1.000
_cell.length_b   1.000
_cell.length_c   1.000
_cell.angle_alpha   90.00
_cell.angle_beta   90.00
_cell.angle_gamma   90.00
#
_symmetry.space_group_name_H-M   'P 1'
#
loop_
_entity.id
_entity.type
_entity.pdbx_description
1 polymer ?
#
loop_
_entity_poly.entity_id
_entity_poly.type
_entity_poly.pdbx_seq_one_letter_code
_entity_poly.pdbx_strand_id
1 'polypeptide(L)'
;MPGHDIIVIGASAGGVEALTQLVADLPSDLPAAIFVVVHFPAWGKSILPQLLNGSLHADHAKNNEKIEYGRIYVAPPDYHLLVKRGYIRLVQGPKENNARPAVDPLFRTAARAYKRRVVGVVLSGTLDDGTAGLIDLKRQGGVAVVQDPTDAFFSGMPKSAIEHADVDFILPLSSIAPALVRLAHETVAEEGASTVSSESEFDTDTDIVEVDGAALRERGKPGTHSSFTCPDCGGSLFQLNERGLLQYRCRVGHAYSAETLVAGQSQAQEEALWAAIRSLEERAELMYKMAKYSRDRNKTLSAQRYEAKAKEAEQRSDFIRQGLFQGQLPATVRLAESEESGESADGNGNPHSPFKVVVLAASEGGLRALSHILPAFPPDFPAAIIVVQKPDIQSASSLITDALNRPTTLPLKQAQEGELLKPGMVYVAPPNQHLLVTPEGTFCLSGAVLVDFARPSADLLLQSLAASFKERAIAVILSGIGSDGATGVQAIHKMGGLAIAQDESTSEFFEMPRAAIETGSVDFVLPLHEIGSTLVNLVVSPV
;
A
#
# COMPACT_ATOMS: atom_id res chain seq x y z
N MET A 1 16.68 -23.47 -33.51
CA MET A 1 16.88 -23.59 -32.06
C MET A 1 16.08 -22.48 -31.42
N PRO A 2 15.27 -22.75 -30.39
CA PRO A 2 14.54 -21.70 -29.69
C PRO A 2 15.54 -20.73 -29.02
N GLY A 3 15.24 -19.43 -29.04
CA GLY A 3 15.98 -18.45 -28.27
C GLY A 3 15.55 -18.43 -26.81
N HIS A 4 15.82 -17.32 -26.11
CA HIS A 4 15.23 -17.11 -24.78
C HIS A 4 13.75 -16.71 -24.90
N ASP A 5 12.88 -17.70 -25.09
CA ASP A 5 11.48 -17.52 -25.51
C ASP A 5 10.46 -17.52 -24.36
N ILE A 6 10.92 -17.61 -23.11
CA ILE A 6 10.07 -17.54 -21.92
C ILE A 6 10.59 -16.40 -21.04
N ILE A 7 9.84 -15.31 -20.96
CA ILE A 7 10.18 -14.13 -20.17
C ILE A 7 9.23 -14.07 -18.98
N VAL A 8 9.77 -14.07 -17.77
CA VAL A 8 9.00 -13.92 -16.53
C VAL A 8 9.37 -12.61 -15.85
N ILE A 9 8.37 -11.79 -15.52
CA ILE A 9 8.55 -10.44 -14.98
C ILE A 9 7.83 -10.34 -13.64
N GLY A 10 8.55 -9.85 -12.63
CA GLY A 10 8.03 -9.56 -11.30
C GLY A 10 8.16 -8.08 -10.95
N ALA A 11 7.09 -7.49 -10.43
CA ALA A 11 7.10 -6.11 -9.94
C ALA A 11 6.14 -5.94 -8.74
N SER A 12 6.28 -4.83 -8.02
CA SER A 12 5.39 -4.50 -6.89
C SER A 12 5.09 -3.00 -6.88
N ALA A 13 5.38 -2.27 -5.80
CA ALA A 13 5.24 -0.82 -5.73
C ALA A 13 5.99 -0.10 -6.87
N GLY A 14 5.31 0.79 -7.60
CA GLY A 14 5.83 1.45 -8.81
C GLY A 14 5.99 0.52 -10.02
N GLY A 15 5.53 -0.73 -9.92
CA GLY A 15 5.69 -1.74 -10.96
C GLY A 15 4.73 -1.58 -12.15
N VAL A 16 3.55 -0.98 -11.94
CA VAL A 16 2.57 -0.77 -13.02
C VAL A 16 3.08 0.24 -14.04
N GLU A 17 3.66 1.35 -13.55
CA GLU A 17 4.31 2.37 -14.37
C GLU A 17 5.49 1.79 -15.14
N ALA A 18 6.35 1.03 -14.45
CA ALA A 18 7.51 0.38 -15.06
C ALA A 18 7.10 -0.62 -16.15
N LEU A 19 6.11 -1.47 -15.89
CA LEU A 19 5.60 -2.43 -16.86
C LEU A 19 4.95 -1.76 -18.07
N THR A 20 4.17 -0.70 -17.87
CA THR A 20 3.50 0.00 -18.97
C THR A 20 4.51 0.59 -19.93
N GLN A 21 5.57 1.22 -19.41
CA GLN A 21 6.67 1.76 -20.22
C GLN A 21 7.46 0.64 -20.90
N LEU A 22 7.79 -0.44 -20.18
CA LEU A 22 8.50 -1.58 -20.75
C LEU A 22 7.74 -2.21 -21.93
N VAL A 23 6.44 -2.45 -21.75
CA VAL A 23 5.59 -3.12 -22.75
C VAL A 23 5.35 -2.24 -23.98
N ALA A 24 5.29 -0.92 -23.81
CA ALA A 24 5.16 0.02 -24.94
C ALA A 24 6.34 -0.08 -25.92
N ASP A 25 7.54 -0.38 -25.42
CA ASP A 25 8.77 -0.50 -26.21
C ASP A 25 8.99 -1.90 -26.82
N LEU A 26 8.11 -2.88 -26.54
CA LEU A 26 8.22 -4.24 -27.08
C LEU A 26 7.57 -4.36 -28.47
N PRO A 27 8.24 -5.01 -29.45
CA PRO A 27 7.72 -5.17 -30.80
C PRO A 27 6.68 -6.30 -30.87
N SER A 28 5.76 -6.22 -31.84
CA SER A 28 4.69 -7.23 -32.03
C SER A 28 5.19 -8.60 -32.46
N ASP A 29 6.37 -8.69 -33.07
CA ASP A 29 6.97 -9.91 -33.60
C ASP A 29 7.97 -10.57 -32.64
N LEU A 30 7.97 -10.16 -31.36
CA LEU A 30 8.81 -10.76 -30.32
C LEU A 30 8.59 -12.28 -30.25
N PRO A 31 9.63 -13.11 -30.49
CA PRO A 31 9.50 -14.57 -30.54
C PRO A 31 9.51 -15.19 -29.13
N ALA A 32 8.76 -14.61 -28.19
CA ALA A 32 8.71 -15.04 -26.80
C ALA A 32 7.30 -14.91 -26.21
N ALA A 33 7.02 -15.67 -25.16
CA ALA A 33 5.87 -15.49 -24.30
C ALA A 33 6.28 -14.77 -23.00
N ILE A 34 5.48 -13.79 -22.58
CA ILE A 34 5.77 -12.98 -21.38
C ILE A 34 4.77 -13.32 -20.29
N PHE A 35 5.25 -13.55 -19.07
CA PHE A 35 4.44 -13.83 -17.89
C PHE A 35 4.71 -12.77 -16.84
N VAL A 36 3.66 -12.15 -16.30
CA VAL A 36 3.78 -10.99 -15.42
C VAL A 36 3.09 -11.28 -14.10
N VAL A 37 3.82 -11.07 -13.00
CA VAL A 37 3.27 -11.00 -11.65
C VAL A 37 3.51 -9.60 -11.11
N VAL A 38 2.41 -8.96 -10.67
CA VAL A 38 2.43 -7.75 -9.87
C VAL A 38 1.65 -8.01 -8.59
N HIS A 39 2.16 -7.56 -7.46
CA HIS A 39 1.42 -7.67 -6.19
C HIS A 39 0.13 -6.85 -6.23
N PHE A 40 -1.00 -7.51 -6.04
CA PHE A 40 -2.31 -6.89 -5.92
C PHE A 40 -3.03 -7.39 -4.66
N PRO A 41 -3.91 -6.57 -4.05
CA PRO A 41 -4.78 -7.05 -3.00
C PRO A 41 -5.75 -8.13 -3.53
N ALA A 42 -5.94 -9.21 -2.75
CA ALA A 42 -6.68 -10.40 -3.16
C ALA A 42 -8.17 -10.18 -3.49
N TRP A 43 -8.75 -9.05 -3.07
CA TRP A 43 -10.18 -8.74 -3.20
C TRP A 43 -10.51 -7.80 -4.37
N GLY A 44 -9.50 -7.28 -5.08
CA GLY A 44 -9.68 -6.35 -6.20
C GLY A 44 -9.79 -7.05 -7.56
N LYS A 45 -10.56 -6.46 -8.48
CA LYS A 45 -10.41 -6.77 -9.92
C LYS A 45 -9.17 -6.06 -10.44
N SER A 46 -8.27 -6.79 -11.11
CA SER A 46 -7.12 -6.18 -11.77
C SER A 46 -7.52 -5.72 -13.16
N ILE A 47 -7.18 -4.47 -13.48
CA ILE A 47 -7.27 -3.90 -14.83
C ILE A 47 -5.90 -3.82 -15.50
N LEU A 48 -4.88 -4.48 -14.92
CA LEU A 48 -3.51 -4.40 -15.42
C LEU A 48 -3.39 -4.81 -16.89
N PRO A 49 -4.03 -5.89 -17.39
CA PRO A 49 -3.98 -6.21 -18.82
C PRO A 49 -4.44 -5.05 -19.72
N GLN A 50 -5.45 -4.29 -19.29
CA GLN A 50 -5.99 -3.13 -20.03
C GLN A 50 -5.07 -1.91 -19.97
N LEU A 51 -4.20 -1.82 -18.96
CA LEU A 51 -3.22 -0.74 -18.82
C LEU A 51 -1.95 -0.99 -19.64
N LEU A 52 -1.62 -2.25 -19.91
CA LEU A 52 -0.48 -2.65 -20.74
C LEU A 52 -0.76 -2.39 -22.23
N ASN A 53 -0.79 -1.11 -22.59
CA ASN A 53 -0.94 -0.64 -23.96
C ASN A 53 0.39 -0.77 -24.71
N GLY A 54 0.52 -1.82 -25.51
CA GLY A 54 1.66 -2.06 -26.38
C GLY A 54 1.26 -2.85 -27.63
N SER A 55 2.27 -3.26 -28.40
CA SER A 55 2.06 -4.03 -29.64
C SER A 55 1.66 -5.49 -29.38
N LEU A 56 1.93 -5.99 -28.17
CA LEU A 56 1.62 -7.35 -27.72
C LEU A 56 0.30 -7.39 -26.97
N HIS A 57 -0.48 -8.45 -27.18
CA HIS A 57 -1.76 -8.60 -26.51
C HIS A 57 -1.57 -9.09 -25.07
N ALA A 58 -2.10 -8.34 -24.11
CA ALA A 58 -2.08 -8.67 -22.69
C ALA A 58 -3.46 -9.12 -22.20
N ASP A 59 -3.49 -10.27 -21.52
CA ASP A 59 -4.69 -10.82 -20.89
C ASP A 59 -4.35 -11.39 -19.51
N HIS A 60 -5.38 -11.53 -18.67
CA HIS A 60 -5.25 -12.43 -17.52
C HIS A 60 -5.09 -13.86 -18.00
N ALA A 61 -4.06 -14.53 -17.49
CA ALA A 61 -3.78 -15.92 -17.78
C ALA A 61 -4.97 -16.80 -17.37
N LYS A 62 -5.25 -17.87 -18.14
CA LYS A 62 -6.28 -18.85 -17.81
C LYS A 62 -5.65 -20.19 -17.41
N ASN A 63 -6.30 -20.89 -16.48
CA ASN A 63 -5.80 -22.19 -16.03
C ASN A 63 -5.84 -23.22 -17.18
N ASN A 64 -4.74 -23.95 -17.37
CA ASN A 64 -4.51 -24.90 -18.46
C ASN A 64 -4.48 -24.27 -19.87
N GLU A 65 -4.31 -22.95 -19.98
CA GLU A 65 -4.12 -22.28 -21.26
C GLU A 65 -2.78 -22.67 -21.89
N LYS A 66 -2.77 -22.89 -23.22
CA LYS A 66 -1.53 -23.17 -23.95
C LYS A 66 -0.67 -21.91 -24.04
N ILE A 67 0.64 -22.08 -23.96
CA ILE A 67 1.58 -20.96 -24.09
C ILE A 67 1.74 -20.60 -25.57
N GLU A 68 1.34 -19.39 -25.93
CA GLU A 68 1.52 -18.78 -27.26
C GLU A 68 2.54 -17.64 -27.19
N TYR A 69 3.43 -17.55 -28.20
CA TYR A 69 4.37 -16.45 -28.36
C TYR A 69 3.67 -15.17 -28.83
N GLY A 70 4.28 -14.03 -28.56
CA GLY A 70 3.71 -12.72 -28.87
C GLY A 70 2.54 -12.33 -27.95
N ARG A 71 2.43 -12.97 -26.77
CA ARG A 71 1.39 -12.68 -25.77
C ARG A 71 1.97 -12.40 -24.40
N ILE A 72 1.24 -11.58 -23.65
CA ILE A 72 1.53 -11.24 -22.25
C ILE A 72 0.45 -11.86 -21.36
N TYR A 73 0.86 -12.75 -20.47
CA TYR A 73 0.01 -13.43 -19.51
C TYR A 73 0.18 -12.79 -18.13
N VAL A 74 -0.84 -12.08 -17.68
CA VAL A 74 -0.85 -11.41 -16.38
C VAL A 74 -1.49 -12.32 -15.34
N ALA A 75 -0.81 -12.53 -14.22
CA ALA A 75 -1.35 -13.29 -13.10
C ALA A 75 -2.68 -12.67 -12.62
N PRO A 76 -3.77 -13.46 -12.50
CA PRO A 76 -5.00 -12.95 -11.92
C PRO A 76 -4.86 -12.75 -10.40
N PRO A 77 -5.60 -11.81 -9.80
CA PRO A 77 -5.63 -11.61 -8.35
C PRO A 77 -5.94 -12.91 -7.61
N ASP A 78 -5.25 -13.15 -6.49
CA ASP A 78 -5.46 -14.30 -5.61
C ASP A 78 -5.12 -15.69 -6.20
N TYR A 79 -4.41 -15.76 -7.33
CA TYR A 79 -3.86 -17.01 -7.87
C TYR A 79 -2.36 -16.88 -8.13
N HIS A 80 -1.57 -17.87 -7.74
CA HIS A 80 -0.19 -17.99 -8.23
C HIS A 80 -0.19 -18.42 -9.70
N LEU A 81 0.55 -17.68 -10.52
CA LEU A 81 0.79 -17.99 -11.93
C LEU A 81 2.01 -18.92 -12.04
N LEU A 82 1.78 -20.17 -12.45
CA LEU A 82 2.83 -21.16 -12.63
C LEU A 82 3.01 -21.51 -14.11
N VAL A 83 4.25 -21.68 -14.52
CA VAL A 83 4.61 -22.08 -15.89
C VAL A 83 4.99 -23.55 -15.91
N LYS A 84 4.30 -24.35 -16.74
CA LYS A 84 4.63 -25.76 -17.02
C LYS A 84 5.01 -25.89 -18.50
N ARG A 85 5.54 -27.05 -18.90
CA ARG A 85 5.92 -27.28 -20.30
C ARG A 85 4.69 -27.24 -21.20
N GLY A 86 4.56 -26.16 -21.96
CA GLY A 86 3.54 -25.95 -22.99
C GLY A 86 2.22 -25.36 -22.49
N TYR A 87 2.03 -25.18 -21.18
CA TYR A 87 0.78 -24.65 -20.63
C TYR A 87 0.95 -23.90 -19.30
N ILE A 88 -0.05 -23.09 -18.97
CA ILE A 88 -0.12 -22.27 -17.77
C ILE A 88 -0.96 -22.99 -16.71
N ARG A 89 -0.56 -22.91 -15.44
CA ARG A 89 -1.34 -23.40 -14.31
C ARG A 89 -1.57 -22.31 -13.28
N LEU A 90 -2.81 -22.16 -12.82
CA LEU A 90 -3.19 -21.24 -11.76
C LEU A 90 -3.54 -22.02 -10.50
N VAL A 91 -3.03 -21.60 -9.35
CA VAL A 91 -3.30 -22.27 -8.07
C VAL A 91 -3.58 -21.27 -6.94
N GLN A 92 -4.52 -21.61 -6.06
CA GLN A 92 -4.80 -20.86 -4.82
C GLN A 92 -4.09 -21.51 -3.62
N GLY A 93 -2.82 -21.86 -3.80
CA GLY A 93 -1.99 -22.38 -2.73
C GLY A 93 -1.66 -21.33 -1.66
N PRO A 94 -0.95 -21.72 -0.59
CA PRO A 94 -0.48 -20.77 0.42
C PRO A 94 0.25 -19.58 -0.21
N LYS A 95 0.10 -18.39 0.41
CA LYS A 95 0.89 -17.21 0.03
C LYS A 95 2.38 -17.47 0.20
N GLU A 96 3.18 -16.87 -0.69
CA GLU A 96 4.63 -16.77 -0.54
C GLU A 96 4.97 -15.28 -0.43
N ASN A 97 5.86 -14.92 0.50
CA ASN A 97 6.25 -13.55 0.77
C ASN A 97 5.04 -12.61 1.00
N ASN A 98 4.06 -13.05 1.80
CA ASN A 98 2.78 -12.37 2.06
C ASN A 98 1.91 -12.08 0.81
N ALA A 99 2.27 -12.59 -0.37
CA ALA A 99 1.62 -12.29 -1.63
C ALA A 99 0.98 -13.52 -2.31
N ARG A 100 -0.09 -13.26 -3.07
CA ARG A 100 -0.71 -14.19 -4.02
C ARG A 100 -1.46 -13.37 -5.08
N PRO A 101 -0.93 -13.24 -6.31
CA PRO A 101 0.27 -13.91 -6.83
C PRO A 101 1.59 -13.43 -6.19
N ALA A 102 2.55 -14.34 -6.04
CA ALA A 102 3.95 -14.05 -5.71
C ALA A 102 4.87 -14.29 -6.91
N VAL A 103 6.00 -13.58 -6.97
CA VAL A 103 6.98 -13.62 -8.07
C VAL A 103 7.81 -14.90 -8.01
N ASP A 104 8.25 -15.29 -6.81
CA ASP A 104 9.11 -16.47 -6.61
C ASP A 104 8.51 -17.77 -7.23
N PRO A 105 7.22 -18.11 -7.04
CA PRO A 105 6.60 -19.27 -7.69
C PRO A 105 6.64 -19.23 -9.22
N LEU A 106 6.40 -18.07 -9.83
CA LEU A 106 6.45 -17.90 -11.28
C LEU A 106 7.86 -18.21 -11.79
N PHE A 107 8.87 -17.57 -11.20
CA PHE A 107 10.26 -17.70 -11.63
C PHE A 107 10.77 -19.13 -11.44
N ARG A 108 10.50 -19.71 -10.26
CA ARG A 108 10.87 -21.08 -9.91
C ARG A 108 10.28 -22.11 -10.87
N THR A 109 9.00 -21.98 -11.21
CA THR A 109 8.34 -22.96 -12.10
C THR A 109 8.76 -22.81 -13.56
N ALA A 110 8.91 -21.57 -14.05
CA ALA A 110 9.44 -21.32 -15.39
C ALA A 110 10.86 -21.87 -15.55
N ALA A 111 11.75 -21.59 -14.59
CA ALA A 111 13.12 -22.08 -14.58
C ALA A 111 13.19 -23.62 -14.62
N ARG A 112 12.36 -24.32 -13.85
CA ARG A 112 12.30 -25.78 -13.87
C ARG A 112 11.78 -26.34 -15.21
N ALA A 113 10.78 -25.70 -15.81
CA ALA A 113 10.15 -26.17 -17.03
C ALA A 113 11.02 -25.95 -18.28
N TYR A 114 11.67 -24.79 -18.39
CA TYR A 114 12.34 -24.30 -19.60
C TYR A 114 13.85 -24.04 -19.44
N LYS A 115 14.39 -24.12 -18.22
CA LYS A 115 15.84 -24.01 -17.91
C LYS A 115 16.45 -22.73 -18.50
N ARG A 116 17.61 -22.86 -19.17
CA ARG A 116 18.36 -21.80 -19.85
C ARG A 116 17.57 -20.92 -20.82
N ARG A 117 16.39 -21.35 -21.27
CA ARG A 117 15.53 -20.54 -22.16
C ARG A 117 14.79 -19.41 -21.44
N VAL A 118 14.82 -19.39 -20.10
CA VAL A 118 14.08 -18.41 -19.32
C VAL A 118 14.90 -17.14 -19.08
N VAL A 119 14.27 -15.98 -19.30
CA VAL A 119 14.74 -14.68 -18.79
C VAL A 119 13.85 -14.26 -17.63
N GLY A 120 14.45 -14.01 -16.46
CA GLY A 120 13.77 -13.47 -15.29
C GLY A 120 14.05 -11.99 -15.14
N VAL A 121 13.00 -11.18 -14.97
CA VAL A 121 13.10 -9.72 -14.88
C VAL A 121 12.50 -9.25 -13.56
N VAL A 122 13.30 -8.61 -12.71
CA VAL A 122 12.81 -7.94 -11.50
C VAL A 122 12.79 -6.42 -11.73
N LEU A 123 11.62 -5.83 -11.56
CA LEU A 123 11.38 -4.38 -11.68
C LEU A 123 11.17 -3.74 -10.30
N SER A 124 10.85 -2.45 -10.30
CA SER A 124 10.50 -1.66 -9.11
C SER A 124 9.56 -2.40 -8.15
N GLY A 125 9.91 -2.34 -6.87
CA GLY A 125 9.12 -2.91 -5.79
C GLY A 125 9.78 -2.82 -4.42
N THR A 126 9.02 -3.14 -3.38
CA THR A 126 9.46 -3.18 -1.98
C THR A 126 9.82 -4.59 -1.54
N LEU A 127 10.68 -4.74 -0.54
CA LEU A 127 11.13 -6.02 0.01
C LEU A 127 11.84 -6.87 -1.06
N ASP A 128 11.63 -8.19 -1.08
CA ASP A 128 12.55 -9.13 -1.71
C ASP A 128 11.89 -10.30 -2.48
N ASP A 129 10.59 -10.22 -2.76
CA ASP A 129 9.92 -11.24 -3.58
C ASP A 129 10.49 -11.25 -5.02
N GLY A 130 10.82 -12.43 -5.53
CA GLY A 130 11.51 -12.62 -6.80
C GLY A 130 13.00 -12.96 -6.67
N THR A 131 13.64 -12.62 -5.54
CA THR A 131 15.07 -12.91 -5.31
C THR A 131 15.34 -14.41 -5.26
N ALA A 132 14.56 -15.18 -4.50
CA ALA A 132 14.76 -16.63 -4.40
C ALA A 132 14.41 -17.34 -5.72
N GLY A 133 13.43 -16.81 -6.46
CA GLY A 133 13.07 -17.23 -7.81
C GLY A 133 14.19 -16.99 -8.82
N LEU A 134 14.87 -15.83 -8.77
CA LEU A 134 16.03 -15.54 -9.63
C LEU A 134 17.20 -16.46 -9.31
N ILE A 135 17.47 -16.78 -8.04
CA ILE A 135 18.51 -17.75 -7.67
C ILE A 135 18.22 -19.13 -8.29
N ASP A 136 16.96 -19.58 -8.26
CA ASP A 136 16.55 -20.82 -8.94
C ASP A 136 16.74 -20.75 -10.45
N LEU A 137 16.37 -19.63 -11.05
CA LEU A 137 16.53 -19.39 -12.47
C LEU A 137 18.00 -19.45 -12.90
N LYS A 138 18.90 -18.79 -12.16
CA LYS A 138 20.34 -18.81 -12.40
C LYS A 138 20.93 -20.21 -12.24
N ARG A 139 20.48 -20.98 -11.25
CA ARG A 139 20.89 -22.38 -11.07
C ARG A 139 20.50 -23.28 -12.25
N GLN A 140 19.43 -22.96 -12.97
CA GLN A 140 19.00 -23.67 -14.18
C GLN A 140 19.61 -23.09 -15.46
N GLY A 141 20.52 -22.13 -15.34
CA GLY A 141 21.24 -21.49 -16.45
C GLY A 141 20.43 -20.44 -17.21
N GLY A 142 19.34 -19.93 -16.64
CA GLY A 142 18.59 -18.81 -17.21
C GLY A 142 19.33 -17.46 -17.06
N VAL A 143 18.75 -16.43 -17.66
CA VAL A 143 19.28 -15.05 -17.63
C VAL A 143 18.48 -14.21 -16.63
N ALA A 144 19.15 -13.51 -15.73
CA ALA A 144 18.56 -12.60 -14.77
C ALA A 144 18.82 -11.14 -15.18
N VAL A 145 17.74 -10.39 -15.36
CA VAL A 145 17.75 -8.94 -15.64
C VAL A 145 17.09 -8.23 -14.47
N VAL A 146 17.70 -7.16 -13.97
CA VAL A 146 17.17 -6.38 -12.87
C VAL A 146 17.16 -4.90 -13.27
N GLN A 147 16.06 -4.19 -12.96
CA GLN A 147 16.00 -2.75 -13.14
C GLN A 147 17.05 -2.06 -12.26
N ASP A 148 17.76 -1.09 -12.80
CA ASP A 148 18.72 -0.29 -12.04
C ASP A 148 18.05 0.34 -10.81
N PRO A 149 18.56 0.08 -9.58
CA PRO A 149 17.99 0.63 -8.35
C PRO A 149 17.90 2.16 -8.29
N THR A 150 18.69 2.88 -9.08
CA THR A 150 18.67 4.35 -9.16
C THR A 150 17.55 4.89 -10.06
N ASP A 151 17.05 4.06 -10.98
CA ASP A 151 15.97 4.35 -11.90
C ASP A 151 14.62 3.78 -11.42
N ALA A 152 14.65 2.79 -10.52
CA ALA A 152 13.44 2.21 -9.92
C ALA A 152 12.75 3.17 -8.94
N PHE A 153 11.43 3.37 -9.08
CA PHE A 153 10.61 4.11 -8.11
C PHE A 153 10.76 3.56 -6.69
N PHE A 154 10.81 2.24 -6.57
CA PHE A 154 11.07 1.52 -5.33
C PHE A 154 12.20 0.52 -5.58
N SER A 155 13.30 0.71 -4.85
CA SER A 155 14.55 -0.02 -5.08
C SER A 155 14.71 -1.29 -4.25
N GLY A 156 13.72 -1.68 -3.44
CA GLY A 156 13.81 -2.83 -2.52
C GLY A 156 14.06 -4.14 -3.26
N MET A 157 13.11 -4.53 -4.12
CA MET A 157 13.20 -5.79 -4.90
C MET A 157 14.46 -5.82 -5.78
N PRO A 158 14.78 -4.75 -6.55
CA PRO A 158 16.03 -4.70 -7.31
C PRO A 158 17.30 -4.86 -6.48
N LYS A 159 17.42 -4.15 -5.34
CA LYS A 159 18.62 -4.25 -4.48
C LYS A 159 18.77 -5.65 -3.89
N SER A 160 17.68 -6.23 -3.39
CA SER A 160 17.70 -7.59 -2.87
C SER A 160 18.14 -8.61 -3.93
N ALA A 161 17.60 -8.48 -5.15
CA ALA A 161 17.99 -9.33 -6.26
C ALA A 161 19.48 -9.20 -6.62
N ILE A 162 20.01 -7.97 -6.70
CA ILE A 162 21.44 -7.72 -7.00
C ILE A 162 22.37 -8.24 -5.90
N GLU A 163 21.95 -8.12 -4.63
CA GLU A 163 22.77 -8.54 -3.50
C GLU A 163 22.88 -10.07 -3.39
N HIS A 164 21.81 -10.80 -3.71
CA HIS A 164 21.71 -12.22 -3.41
C HIS A 164 21.68 -13.13 -4.64
N ALA A 165 21.25 -12.64 -5.80
CA ALA A 165 21.22 -13.40 -7.04
C ALA A 165 22.40 -13.03 -7.95
N ASP A 166 22.86 -14.00 -8.74
CA ASP A 166 23.90 -13.79 -9.75
C ASP A 166 23.30 -13.10 -10.99
N VAL A 167 23.07 -11.79 -10.90
CA VAL A 167 22.39 -10.98 -11.91
C VAL A 167 23.29 -10.74 -13.13
N ASP A 168 22.79 -11.03 -14.34
CA ASP A 168 23.55 -10.86 -15.58
C ASP A 168 23.53 -9.40 -16.07
N PHE A 169 22.39 -8.74 -15.93
CA PHE A 169 22.18 -7.38 -16.43
C PHE A 169 21.46 -6.50 -15.40
N ILE A 170 22.10 -5.40 -15.03
CA ILE A 170 21.49 -4.30 -14.28
C ILE A 170 21.30 -3.16 -15.28
N LEU A 171 20.06 -2.81 -15.59
CA LEU A 171 19.73 -1.91 -16.69
C LEU A 171 18.71 -0.84 -16.27
N PRO A 172 18.84 0.41 -16.73
CA PRO A 172 17.74 1.36 -16.62
C PRO A 172 16.53 0.84 -17.41
N LEU A 173 15.32 1.21 -17.00
CA LEU A 173 14.06 0.68 -17.52
C LEU A 173 13.97 0.75 -19.06
N SER A 174 14.42 1.86 -19.63
CA SER A 174 14.44 2.10 -21.09
C SER A 174 15.35 1.14 -21.88
N SER A 175 16.30 0.49 -21.21
CA SER A 175 17.23 -0.45 -21.82
C SER A 175 16.82 -1.92 -21.62
N ILE A 176 15.81 -2.19 -20.80
CA ILE A 176 15.33 -3.55 -20.55
C ILE A 176 14.63 -4.12 -21.79
N ALA A 177 13.68 -3.40 -22.40
CA ALA A 177 12.98 -3.88 -23.61
C ALA A 177 13.95 -4.22 -24.76
N PRO A 178 14.91 -3.35 -25.14
CA PRO A 178 15.94 -3.69 -26.13
C PRO A 178 16.76 -4.94 -25.77
N ALA A 179 17.09 -5.13 -24.49
CA ALA A 179 17.80 -6.31 -24.03
C ALA A 179 16.95 -7.58 -24.16
N LEU A 180 15.66 -7.53 -23.81
CA LEU A 180 14.72 -8.65 -23.95
C LEU A 180 14.54 -9.06 -25.42
N VAL A 181 14.42 -8.09 -26.33
CA VAL A 181 14.34 -8.36 -27.78
C VAL A 181 15.60 -9.08 -28.23
N ARG A 182 16.79 -8.57 -27.86
CA ARG A 182 18.06 -9.21 -28.22
C ARG A 182 18.14 -10.65 -27.71
N LEU A 183 17.86 -10.87 -26.42
CA LEU A 183 17.90 -12.19 -25.79
C LEU A 183 16.91 -13.16 -26.44
N ALA A 184 15.71 -12.71 -26.81
CA ALA A 184 14.71 -13.55 -27.47
C ALA A 184 15.19 -14.08 -28.84
N HIS A 185 16.08 -13.33 -29.53
CA HIS A 185 16.68 -13.74 -30.81
C HIS A 185 18.01 -14.51 -30.67
N GLU A 186 18.65 -14.48 -29.51
CA GLU A 186 19.88 -15.23 -29.25
C GLU A 186 19.59 -16.73 -29.18
N THR A 187 20.30 -17.54 -29.97
CA THR A 187 20.10 -18.98 -30.01
C THR A 187 20.64 -19.64 -28.75
N VAL A 188 19.79 -20.38 -28.04
CA VAL A 188 20.19 -21.11 -26.85
C VAL A 188 20.57 -22.54 -27.27
N ALA A 189 21.78 -22.99 -26.93
CA ALA A 189 22.24 -24.35 -27.25
C ALA A 189 21.34 -25.39 -26.56
N GLU A 190 20.74 -26.30 -27.35
CA GLU A 190 20.03 -27.45 -26.81
C GLU A 190 21.02 -28.46 -26.20
N GLU A 191 20.80 -28.86 -24.95
CA GLU A 191 21.37 -30.11 -24.46
C GLU A 191 20.68 -31.27 -25.17
N GLY A 192 21.47 -32.12 -25.83
CA GLY A 192 20.98 -33.29 -26.54
C GLY A 192 20.04 -34.12 -25.66
N ALA A 193 18.96 -34.60 -26.27
CA ALA A 193 18.06 -35.57 -25.68
C ALA A 193 18.89 -36.77 -25.18
N SER A 194 19.16 -36.82 -23.88
CA SER A 194 19.60 -38.04 -23.22
C SER A 194 18.49 -39.06 -23.44
N THR A 195 18.85 -40.15 -24.11
CA THR A 195 18.01 -41.32 -24.38
C THR A 195 17.32 -41.75 -23.11
N VAL A 196 16.02 -41.45 -23.01
CA VAL A 196 15.15 -42.01 -21.98
C VAL A 196 15.03 -43.50 -22.30
N SER A 197 15.71 -44.32 -21.50
CA SER A 197 15.39 -45.75 -21.41
C SER A 197 13.95 -45.87 -20.95
N SER A 198 13.10 -46.40 -21.83
CA SER A 198 11.75 -46.83 -21.55
C SER A 198 11.74 -47.77 -20.33
N GLU A 199 10.94 -47.39 -19.32
CA GLU A 199 10.41 -48.17 -18.17
C GLU A 199 10.46 -47.41 -16.83
N SER A 200 10.10 -46.12 -16.84
CA SER A 200 9.46 -45.46 -15.69
C SER A 200 8.36 -44.54 -16.20
N GLU A 201 7.33 -45.16 -16.80
CA GLU A 201 6.05 -44.51 -17.04
C GLU A 201 5.46 -44.04 -15.70
N PHE A 202 4.76 -42.91 -15.76
CA PHE A 202 4.20 -42.11 -14.67
C PHE A 202 5.17 -41.08 -14.06
N ASP A 203 5.40 -40.01 -14.82
CA ASP A 203 5.52 -38.64 -14.28
C ASP A 203 4.16 -38.23 -13.66
N THR A 204 3.67 -39.03 -12.70
CA THR A 204 2.52 -38.72 -11.85
C THR A 204 2.86 -37.46 -11.11
N ASP A 205 2.17 -36.34 -11.37
CA ASP A 205 1.66 -35.32 -10.42
C ASP A 205 2.49 -34.92 -9.18
N THR A 206 3.77 -35.27 -9.10
CA THR A 206 4.59 -35.20 -7.88
C THR A 206 5.22 -33.80 -7.71
N ASP A 207 5.10 -32.94 -8.74
CA ASP A 207 5.64 -31.57 -8.76
C ASP A 207 4.54 -30.48 -8.69
N ILE A 208 3.35 -30.87 -8.20
CA ILE A 208 2.26 -29.97 -7.76
C ILE A 208 2.23 -29.88 -6.22
N VAL A 209 2.90 -30.83 -5.56
CA VAL A 209 3.02 -31.04 -4.11
C VAL A 209 3.73 -29.89 -3.37
N GLU A 210 4.37 -28.95 -4.08
CA GLU A 210 5.02 -27.79 -3.42
C GLU A 210 4.10 -26.57 -3.24
N VAL A 211 2.89 -26.54 -3.81
CA VAL A 211 1.96 -25.39 -3.68
C VAL A 211 0.56 -25.81 -3.21
N ASP A 212 0.26 -27.11 -3.12
CA ASP A 212 -0.97 -27.60 -2.48
C ASP A 212 -0.66 -27.99 -1.02
N GLY A 213 -1.17 -27.23 -0.05
CA GLY A 213 -0.87 -27.36 1.39
C GLY A 213 -1.21 -28.74 2.00
N ALA A 214 -1.82 -29.64 1.23
CA ALA A 214 -2.10 -31.02 1.61
C ALA A 214 -0.84 -31.89 1.69
N ALA A 215 0.17 -31.67 0.86
CA ALA A 215 1.27 -32.64 0.71
C ALA A 215 2.41 -32.47 1.74
N LEU A 216 2.49 -31.33 2.43
CA LEU A 216 3.39 -31.10 3.57
C LEU A 216 2.93 -31.81 4.86
N ARG A 217 1.71 -32.36 4.90
CA ARG A 217 1.24 -33.16 6.04
C ARG A 217 1.87 -34.55 6.08
N GLU A 218 2.31 -35.07 4.93
CA GLU A 218 2.83 -36.44 4.79
C GLU A 218 4.36 -36.53 4.72
N ARG A 219 5.06 -35.43 4.40
CA ARG A 219 6.53 -35.38 4.43
C ARG A 219 7.02 -34.69 5.71
N GLY A 220 8.08 -35.23 6.29
CA GLY A 220 8.66 -34.81 7.57
C GLY A 220 9.00 -33.31 7.67
N LYS A 221 9.37 -32.89 8.89
CA LYS A 221 9.65 -31.50 9.29
C LYS A 221 10.33 -30.68 8.16
N PRO A 222 9.74 -29.56 7.70
CA PRO A 222 10.23 -28.80 6.54
C PRO A 222 11.68 -28.31 6.69
N GLY A 223 12.13 -28.06 7.92
CA GLY A 223 13.45 -27.54 8.24
C GLY A 223 13.71 -27.59 9.75
N THR A 224 14.60 -26.73 10.24
CA THR A 224 14.85 -26.58 11.69
C THR A 224 13.69 -25.81 12.32
N HIS A 225 13.23 -26.22 13.50
CA HIS A 225 12.13 -25.54 14.17
C HIS A 225 12.57 -24.13 14.61
N SER A 226 11.76 -23.10 14.34
CA SER A 226 12.03 -21.75 14.83
C SER A 226 11.09 -21.38 16.00
N SER A 227 11.36 -20.28 16.70
CA SER A 227 10.47 -19.74 17.73
C SER A 227 9.39 -18.80 17.17
N PHE A 228 9.28 -18.70 15.84
CA PHE A 228 8.40 -17.74 15.17
C PHE A 228 7.07 -18.38 14.77
N THR A 229 6.06 -17.53 14.68
CA THR A 229 4.70 -17.91 14.28
C THR A 229 4.37 -17.31 12.92
N CYS A 230 3.69 -18.08 12.08
CA CYS A 230 3.25 -17.68 10.76
C CYS A 230 2.19 -16.57 10.86
N PRO A 231 2.40 -15.37 10.31
CA PRO A 231 1.45 -14.27 10.41
C PRO A 231 0.11 -14.59 9.74
N ASP A 232 0.10 -15.35 8.64
CA ASP A 232 -1.15 -15.69 7.93
C ASP A 232 -1.99 -16.80 8.59
N CYS A 233 -1.41 -17.69 9.40
CA CYS A 233 -2.16 -18.87 9.91
C CYS A 233 -1.96 -19.20 11.39
N GLY A 234 -1.08 -18.51 12.10
CA GLY A 234 -0.80 -18.78 13.51
C GLY A 234 -0.02 -20.07 13.79
N GLY A 235 0.42 -20.80 12.76
CA GLY A 235 1.19 -22.04 12.91
C GLY A 235 2.69 -21.81 13.14
N SER A 236 3.37 -22.78 13.75
CA SER A 236 4.84 -22.72 13.94
C SER A 236 5.59 -22.67 12.61
N LEU A 237 6.59 -21.80 12.54
CA LEU A 237 7.50 -21.71 11.41
C LEU A 237 8.71 -22.62 11.57
N PHE A 238 9.20 -23.07 10.42
CA PHE A 238 10.45 -23.80 10.28
C PHE A 238 11.41 -22.93 9.50
N GLN A 239 12.64 -22.82 9.98
CA GLN A 239 13.72 -22.14 9.29
C GLN A 239 14.30 -23.08 8.22
N LEU A 240 14.52 -22.49 7.05
CA LEU A 240 15.13 -23.09 5.88
C LEU A 240 16.36 -22.24 5.54
N ASN A 241 17.54 -22.83 5.64
CA ASN A 241 18.76 -22.22 5.10
C ASN A 241 19.00 -22.83 3.74
N GLU A 242 18.18 -22.45 2.77
CA GLU A 242 18.33 -22.90 1.39
C GLU A 242 18.93 -21.78 0.55
N ARG A 243 19.88 -22.14 -0.32
CA ARG A 243 20.36 -21.26 -1.40
C ARG A 243 21.05 -19.97 -0.95
N GLY A 244 21.59 -19.97 0.27
CA GLY A 244 22.27 -18.80 0.85
C GLY A 244 21.30 -17.76 1.43
N LEU A 245 19.99 -18.02 1.38
CA LEU A 245 18.96 -17.15 1.96
C LEU A 245 18.38 -17.78 3.23
N LEU A 246 18.08 -16.92 4.19
CA LEU A 246 17.33 -17.28 5.39
C LEU A 246 15.83 -17.20 5.07
N GLN A 247 15.19 -18.37 4.96
CA GLN A 247 13.77 -18.49 4.66
C GLN A 247 13.00 -19.18 5.79
N TYR A 248 11.70 -18.97 5.84
CA TYR A 248 10.80 -19.55 6.80
C TYR A 248 9.60 -20.16 6.09
N ARG A 249 9.15 -21.32 6.57
CA ARG A 249 7.95 -21.98 6.04
C ARG A 249 7.09 -22.58 7.15
N CYS A 250 5.78 -22.42 7.06
CA CYS A 250 4.84 -23.05 8.00
C CYS A 250 4.38 -24.43 7.51
N ARG A 251 3.72 -25.23 8.37
CA ARG A 251 3.19 -26.56 7.97
C ARG A 251 2.09 -26.49 6.90
N VAL A 252 1.37 -25.37 6.83
CA VAL A 252 0.34 -25.13 5.81
C VAL A 252 0.98 -24.84 4.45
N GLY A 253 2.23 -24.37 4.43
CA GLY A 253 3.02 -24.09 3.23
C GLY A 253 3.29 -22.60 2.95
N HIS A 254 2.78 -21.67 3.79
CA HIS A 254 3.19 -20.27 3.69
C HIS A 254 4.70 -20.14 3.83
N ALA A 255 5.32 -19.38 2.92
CA ALA A 255 6.76 -19.17 2.91
C ALA A 255 7.10 -17.68 2.97
N TYR A 256 8.21 -17.35 3.61
CA TYR A 256 8.66 -15.98 3.81
C TYR A 256 10.19 -15.93 3.74
N SER A 257 10.74 -14.86 3.19
CA SER A 257 12.08 -14.40 3.55
C SER A 257 12.11 -13.84 4.98
N ALA A 258 13.31 -13.62 5.52
CA ALA A 258 13.47 -12.98 6.82
C ALA A 258 12.88 -11.55 6.85
N GLU A 259 13.15 -10.73 5.83
CA GLU A 259 12.64 -9.35 5.74
C GLU A 259 11.12 -9.32 5.63
N THR A 260 10.56 -10.15 4.76
CA THR A 260 9.11 -10.23 4.56
C THR A 260 8.40 -10.81 5.80
N LEU A 261 9.04 -11.72 6.54
CA LEU A 261 8.50 -12.20 7.81
C LEU A 261 8.45 -11.09 8.87
N VAL A 262 9.49 -10.26 8.98
CA VAL A 262 9.50 -9.11 9.91
C VAL A 262 8.38 -8.13 9.54
N ALA A 263 8.26 -7.78 8.26
CA ALA A 263 7.18 -6.92 7.78
C ALA A 263 5.79 -7.51 8.10
N GLY A 264 5.60 -8.81 7.84
CA GLY A 264 4.35 -9.52 8.14
C GLY A 264 4.03 -9.58 9.65
N GLN A 265 5.04 -9.74 10.52
CA GLN A 265 4.85 -9.69 11.97
C GLN A 265 4.44 -8.31 12.45
N SER A 266 5.08 -7.25 11.94
CA SER A 266 4.71 -5.86 12.25
C SER A 266 3.26 -5.58 11.84
N GLN A 267 2.87 -6.02 10.63
CA GLN A 267 1.50 -5.88 10.16
C GLN A 267 0.50 -6.66 11.04
N ALA A 268 0.80 -7.92 11.38
CA ALA A 268 -0.08 -8.72 12.23
C ALA A 268 -0.21 -8.14 13.65
N GLN A 269 0.86 -7.56 14.19
CA GLN A 269 0.82 -6.87 15.47
C GLN A 269 -0.08 -5.64 15.40
N GLU A 270 0.05 -4.83 14.36
CA GLU A 270 -0.79 -3.65 14.14
C GLU A 270 -2.27 -4.03 13.95
N GLU A 271 -2.56 -5.07 13.18
CA GLU A 271 -3.91 -5.64 13.01
C GLU A 271 -4.53 -6.05 14.35
N ALA A 272 -3.76 -6.70 15.22
CA ALA A 272 -4.21 -7.11 16.55
C ALA A 272 -4.51 -5.90 17.46
N LEU A 273 -3.69 -4.85 17.39
CA LEU A 273 -3.90 -3.62 18.16
C LEU A 273 -5.15 -2.88 17.67
N TRP A 274 -5.37 -2.78 16.36
CA TRP A 274 -6.60 -2.19 15.81
C TRP A 274 -7.85 -3.02 16.12
N ALA A 275 -7.75 -4.35 16.11
CA ALA A 275 -8.85 -5.22 16.56
C ALA A 275 -9.18 -4.98 18.05
N ALA A 276 -8.16 -4.77 18.89
CA ALA A 276 -8.35 -4.45 20.30
C ALA A 276 -9.02 -3.07 20.49
N ILE A 277 -8.61 -2.05 19.73
CA ILE A 277 -9.23 -0.72 19.73
C ILE A 277 -10.72 -0.83 19.38
N ARG A 278 -11.05 -1.45 18.25
CA ARG A 278 -12.46 -1.63 17.82
C ARG A 278 -13.29 -2.34 18.89
N SER A 279 -12.76 -3.41 19.48
CA SER A 279 -13.45 -4.15 20.54
C SER A 279 -13.71 -3.28 21.79
N LEU A 280 -12.78 -2.39 22.14
CA LEU A 280 -12.94 -1.45 23.26
C LEU A 280 -13.97 -0.37 22.95
N GLU A 281 -14.00 0.15 21.73
CA GLU A 281 -14.95 1.17 21.28
C GLU A 281 -16.37 0.62 21.18
N GLU A 282 -16.55 -0.56 20.59
CA GLU A 282 -17.83 -1.27 20.58
C GLU A 282 -18.35 -1.52 22.00
N ARG A 283 -17.43 -1.86 22.93
CA ARG A 283 -17.77 -2.04 24.35
C ARG A 283 -18.18 -0.70 24.98
N ALA A 284 -17.51 0.40 24.67
CA ALA A 284 -17.86 1.72 25.17
C ALA A 284 -19.26 2.13 24.70
N GLU A 285 -19.55 1.98 23.40
CA GLU A 285 -20.83 2.32 22.80
C GLU A 285 -21.97 1.50 23.41
N LEU A 286 -21.77 0.18 23.57
CA LEU A 286 -22.74 -0.69 24.24
C LEU A 286 -23.02 -0.22 25.67
N MET A 287 -21.98 0.16 26.42
CA MET A 287 -22.13 0.63 27.79
C MET A 287 -22.88 1.96 27.85
N TYR A 288 -22.65 2.90 26.92
CA TYR A 288 -23.45 4.11 26.81
C TYR A 288 -24.93 3.82 26.49
N LYS A 289 -25.22 2.88 25.58
CA LYS A 289 -26.59 2.43 25.30
C LYS A 289 -27.26 1.85 26.55
N MET A 290 -26.55 1.02 27.32
CA MET A 290 -27.05 0.47 28.59
C MET A 290 -27.25 1.55 29.66
N ALA A 291 -26.41 2.56 29.70
CA ALA A 291 -26.55 3.71 30.61
C ALA A 291 -27.82 4.49 30.29
N LYS A 292 -28.04 4.83 29.01
CA LYS A 292 -29.26 5.52 28.53
C LYS A 292 -30.52 4.71 28.87
N TYR A 293 -30.55 3.44 28.53
CA TYR A 293 -31.67 2.54 28.86
C TYR A 293 -31.96 2.45 30.38
N SER A 294 -30.91 2.51 31.20
CA SER A 294 -31.06 2.52 32.66
C SER A 294 -31.63 3.84 33.19
N ARG A 295 -31.25 4.99 32.59
CA ARG A 295 -31.82 6.31 32.91
C ARG A 295 -33.30 6.38 32.59
N ASP A 296 -33.70 5.88 31.42
CA ASP A 296 -35.10 5.88 30.97
C ASP A 296 -36.02 5.09 31.92
N ARG A 297 -35.44 4.21 32.75
CA ARG A 297 -36.13 3.41 33.79
C ARG A 297 -35.85 3.87 35.22
N ASN A 298 -35.33 5.07 35.41
CA ASN A 298 -34.99 5.65 36.71
C ASN A 298 -34.01 4.79 37.55
N LYS A 299 -33.14 4.01 36.88
CA LYS A 299 -32.09 3.20 37.54
C LYS A 299 -30.76 3.95 37.55
N THR A 300 -30.68 5.02 38.36
CA THR A 300 -29.56 5.98 38.36
C THR A 300 -28.20 5.34 38.68
N LEU A 301 -28.13 4.45 39.69
CA LEU A 301 -26.87 3.80 40.07
C LEU A 301 -26.34 2.87 38.97
N SER A 302 -27.23 2.17 38.26
CA SER A 302 -26.85 1.33 37.13
C SER A 302 -26.36 2.18 35.95
N ALA A 303 -27.05 3.30 35.66
CA ALA A 303 -26.64 4.22 34.61
C ALA A 303 -25.22 4.75 34.85
N GLN A 304 -24.95 5.28 36.05
CA GLN A 304 -23.62 5.80 36.41
C GLN A 304 -22.53 4.72 36.30
N ARG A 305 -22.82 3.48 36.71
CA ARG A 305 -21.88 2.37 36.59
C ARG A 305 -21.56 2.03 35.13
N TYR A 306 -22.55 2.04 34.25
CA TYR A 306 -22.34 1.80 32.83
C TYR A 306 -21.52 2.91 32.18
N GLU A 307 -21.78 4.18 32.52
CA GLU A 307 -20.97 5.31 32.00
C GLU A 307 -19.52 5.27 32.46
N ALA A 308 -19.28 4.94 33.73
CA ALA A 308 -17.91 4.79 34.23
C ALA A 308 -17.15 3.71 33.46
N LYS A 309 -17.82 2.58 33.14
CA LYS A 309 -17.23 1.50 32.32
C LYS A 309 -17.02 1.89 30.86
N ALA A 310 -17.90 2.73 30.31
CA ALA A 310 -17.76 3.26 28.96
C ALA A 310 -16.50 4.14 28.85
N LYS A 311 -16.38 5.13 29.75
CA LYS A 311 -15.21 6.01 29.85
C LYS A 311 -13.90 5.24 30.07
N GLU A 312 -13.92 4.21 30.90
CA GLU A 312 -12.74 3.34 31.09
C GLU A 312 -12.35 2.60 29.81
N ALA A 313 -13.31 2.16 29.00
CA ALA A 313 -13.03 1.52 27.72
C ALA A 313 -12.45 2.51 26.70
N GLU A 314 -12.99 3.73 26.62
CA GLU A 314 -12.46 4.82 25.77
C GLU A 314 -11.03 5.21 26.15
N GLN A 315 -10.74 5.35 27.45
CA GLN A 315 -9.39 5.67 27.92
C GLN A 315 -8.36 4.60 27.52
N ARG A 316 -8.77 3.32 27.53
CA ARG A 316 -7.91 2.21 27.10
C ARG A 316 -7.71 2.19 25.59
N SER A 317 -8.75 2.45 24.79
CA SER A 317 -8.60 2.54 23.33
C SER A 317 -7.71 3.71 22.94
N ASP A 318 -7.89 4.87 23.57
CA ASP A 318 -7.07 6.06 23.34
C ASP A 318 -5.59 5.81 23.69
N PHE A 319 -5.31 5.11 24.79
CA PHE A 319 -3.94 4.74 25.16
C PHE A 319 -3.28 3.82 24.13
N ILE A 320 -4.00 2.80 23.65
CA ILE A 320 -3.49 1.90 22.61
C ILE A 320 -3.27 2.66 21.30
N ARG A 321 -4.21 3.53 20.93
CA ARG A 321 -4.13 4.41 19.75
C ARG A 321 -2.91 5.32 19.81
N GLN A 322 -2.65 5.97 20.94
CA GLN A 322 -1.45 6.78 21.15
C GLN A 322 -0.16 5.96 20.98
N GLY A 323 -0.12 4.74 21.52
CA GLY A 323 1.02 3.83 21.38
C GLY A 323 1.29 3.41 19.93
N LEU A 324 0.24 3.18 19.13
CA LEU A 324 0.37 2.89 17.69
C LEU A 324 1.02 4.06 16.93
N PHE A 325 0.61 5.29 17.23
CA PHE A 325 1.17 6.49 16.60
C PHE A 325 2.61 6.80 17.07
N GLN A 326 2.94 6.54 18.33
CA GLN A 326 4.31 6.71 18.83
C GLN A 326 5.29 5.66 18.29
N GLY A 327 4.82 4.45 17.98
CA GLY A 327 5.65 3.38 17.40
C GLY A 327 5.99 3.56 15.92
N GLN A 328 5.31 4.47 15.22
CA GLN A 328 5.56 4.84 13.82
C GLN A 328 6.53 6.03 13.67
N LEU A 329 6.97 6.63 14.78
CA LEU A 329 7.95 7.72 14.79
C LEU A 329 9.36 7.17 15.03
N PRO A 330 10.39 7.61 14.28
CA PRO A 330 11.76 7.15 14.49
C PRO A 330 12.25 7.38 15.93
N ALA A 331 13.14 6.49 16.40
CA ALA A 331 13.64 6.42 17.78
C ALA A 331 14.36 7.67 18.32
N THR A 332 14.51 8.73 17.53
CA THR A 332 15.09 10.03 17.92
C THR A 332 14.18 10.86 18.83
N VAL A 333 12.91 10.48 19.00
CA VAL A 333 11.90 11.24 19.77
C VAL A 333 12.03 11.09 21.31
N ARG A 334 13.06 10.41 21.82
CA ARG A 334 13.16 10.11 23.27
C ARG A 334 13.68 11.23 24.17
N LEU A 335 14.02 12.43 23.67
CA LEU A 335 14.50 13.51 24.53
C LEU A 335 14.00 14.88 24.04
N ALA A 336 12.81 15.27 24.49
CA ALA A 336 12.40 16.68 24.54
C ALA A 336 11.32 16.89 25.63
N GLU A 337 11.56 16.35 26.83
CA GLU A 337 10.94 16.85 28.06
C GLU A 337 12.04 17.39 28.96
N SER A 338 12.56 18.57 28.59
CA SER A 338 13.19 19.57 29.48
C SER A 338 14.09 20.44 28.62
N GLU A 339 13.67 21.69 28.37
CA GLU A 339 14.46 22.90 28.62
C GLU A 339 13.77 24.08 27.92
N GLU A 340 13.16 24.94 28.74
CA GLU A 340 12.95 26.34 28.39
C GLU A 340 14.31 26.95 28.03
N SER A 341 14.47 27.43 26.80
CA SER A 341 15.43 28.49 26.52
C SER A 341 14.93 29.33 25.35
N GLY A 342 14.91 30.65 25.57
CA GLY A 342 14.27 31.61 24.69
C GLY A 342 15.06 31.88 23.42
N GLU A 343 14.32 32.18 22.36
CA GLU A 343 14.88 32.77 21.16
C GLU A 343 14.53 34.25 21.06
N SER A 344 15.59 35.05 21.00
CA SER A 344 15.63 36.47 20.71
C SER A 344 15.22 36.76 19.27
N ALA A 345 14.62 37.94 19.11
CA ALA A 345 14.08 38.51 17.89
C ALA A 345 15.08 38.62 16.73
N ASP A 346 14.66 38.19 15.55
CA ASP A 346 15.07 38.77 14.27
C ASP A 346 13.81 39.26 13.53
N GLY A 347 13.81 40.56 13.24
CA GLY A 347 12.71 41.24 12.57
C GLY A 347 12.87 41.21 11.05
N ASN A 348 11.82 40.75 10.36
CA ASN A 348 11.29 41.46 9.19
C ASN A 348 9.82 41.05 8.97
N GLY A 349 8.95 42.04 8.85
CA GLY A 349 7.50 41.88 8.99
C GLY A 349 6.80 41.11 7.88
N ASN A 350 6.08 40.06 8.28
CA ASN A 350 4.79 39.67 7.72
C ASN A 350 3.96 39.11 8.89
N PRO A 351 2.69 39.50 9.11
CA PRO A 351 1.93 38.99 10.25
C PRO A 351 1.82 37.47 10.13
N HIS A 352 2.34 36.73 11.11
CA HIS A 352 2.28 35.27 11.07
C HIS A 352 0.82 34.83 11.14
N SER A 353 0.35 34.20 10.05
CA SER A 353 -0.94 33.50 10.02
C SER A 353 -1.07 32.60 11.26
N PRO A 354 -2.22 32.64 11.98
CA PRO A 354 -2.46 31.77 13.13
C PRO A 354 -2.48 30.30 12.73
N PHE A 355 -2.89 29.99 11.51
CA PHE A 355 -2.94 28.63 10.98
C PHE A 355 -1.79 28.36 10.02
N LYS A 356 -1.14 27.20 10.19
CA LYS A 356 0.00 26.76 9.36
C LYS A 356 -0.39 25.66 8.37
N VAL A 357 -1.51 24.98 8.61
CA VAL A 357 -1.95 23.84 7.80
C VAL A 357 -3.47 23.75 7.71
N VAL A 358 -3.96 23.47 6.51
CA VAL A 358 -5.37 23.23 6.20
C VAL A 358 -5.50 21.83 5.60
N VAL A 359 -6.41 21.02 6.13
CA VAL A 359 -6.75 19.72 5.55
C VAL A 359 -8.11 19.80 4.87
N LEU A 360 -8.18 19.33 3.64
CA LEU A 360 -9.42 19.11 2.89
C LEU A 360 -9.64 17.59 2.77
N ALA A 361 -10.60 17.05 3.52
CA ALA A 361 -10.94 15.63 3.50
C ALA A 361 -12.26 15.41 2.75
N ALA A 362 -12.26 14.49 1.78
CA ALA A 362 -13.42 14.22 0.93
C ALA A 362 -13.46 12.76 0.45
N SER A 363 -14.62 12.30 0.00
CA SER A 363 -14.82 10.99 -0.63
C SER A 363 -15.71 11.14 -1.88
N GLU A 364 -16.84 10.46 -1.99
CA GLU A 364 -17.76 10.56 -3.12
C GLU A 364 -18.29 12.00 -3.30
N GLY A 365 -18.22 12.52 -4.53
CA GLY A 365 -18.49 13.93 -4.83
C GLY A 365 -17.36 14.90 -4.42
N GLY A 366 -16.34 14.42 -3.71
CA GLY A 366 -15.22 15.20 -3.19
C GLY A 366 -14.39 15.92 -4.25
N LEU A 367 -14.17 15.29 -5.41
CA LEU A 367 -13.41 15.91 -6.49
C LEU A 367 -14.06 17.21 -7.00
N ARG A 368 -15.40 17.28 -7.04
CA ARG A 368 -16.12 18.51 -7.42
C ARG A 368 -15.97 19.58 -6.35
N ALA A 369 -16.07 19.20 -5.08
CA ALA A 369 -15.89 20.11 -3.96
C ALA A 369 -14.47 20.70 -3.93
N LEU A 370 -13.45 19.85 -4.05
CA LEU A 370 -12.05 20.26 -4.13
C LEU A 370 -11.78 21.17 -5.34
N SER A 371 -12.34 20.85 -6.51
CA SER A 371 -12.21 21.68 -7.72
C SER A 371 -12.87 23.06 -7.58
N HIS A 372 -13.80 23.23 -6.64
CA HIS A 372 -14.44 24.51 -6.34
C HIS A 372 -13.65 25.33 -5.31
N ILE A 373 -13.03 24.66 -4.33
CA ILE A 373 -12.32 25.30 -3.21
C ILE A 373 -10.90 25.72 -3.62
N LEU A 374 -10.13 24.84 -4.28
CA LEU A 374 -8.72 25.11 -4.59
C LEU A 374 -8.47 26.41 -5.40
N PRO A 375 -9.30 26.79 -6.40
CA PRO A 375 -9.13 28.05 -7.12
C PRO A 375 -9.25 29.32 -6.26
N ALA A 376 -9.86 29.23 -5.08
CA ALA A 376 -10.05 30.39 -4.20
C ALA A 376 -8.76 30.81 -3.48
N PHE A 377 -7.75 29.93 -3.41
CA PHE A 377 -6.52 30.21 -2.70
C PHE A 377 -5.59 31.11 -3.52
N PRO A 378 -5.08 32.22 -2.93
CA PRO A 378 -4.13 33.08 -3.62
C PRO A 378 -2.76 32.39 -3.76
N PRO A 379 -1.92 32.76 -4.76
CA PRO A 379 -0.61 32.16 -4.98
C PRO A 379 0.36 32.23 -3.78
N ASP A 380 0.16 33.19 -2.87
CA ASP A 380 0.95 33.43 -1.66
C ASP A 380 0.24 32.94 -0.38
N PHE A 381 -0.68 31.98 -0.50
CA PHE A 381 -1.43 31.43 0.63
C PHE A 381 -0.47 30.95 1.76
N PRO A 382 -0.58 31.48 3.00
CA PRO A 382 0.50 31.34 3.99
C PRO A 382 0.45 30.03 4.80
N ALA A 383 -0.41 29.08 4.43
CA ALA A 383 -0.50 27.74 5.01
C ALA A 383 -0.25 26.65 3.96
N ALA A 384 0.17 25.47 4.43
CA ALA A 384 0.20 24.27 3.60
C ALA A 384 -1.23 23.70 3.48
N ILE A 385 -1.58 23.15 2.31
CA ILE A 385 -2.87 22.51 2.08
C ILE A 385 -2.64 21.03 1.87
N ILE A 386 -3.31 20.18 2.64
CA ILE A 386 -3.27 18.73 2.49
C ILE A 386 -4.65 18.25 2.05
N VAL A 387 -4.71 17.49 0.96
CA VAL A 387 -5.94 16.93 0.40
C VAL A 387 -5.94 15.43 0.64
N VAL A 388 -6.96 14.94 1.34
CA VAL A 388 -7.27 13.52 1.44
C VAL A 388 -8.55 13.27 0.65
N GLN A 389 -8.40 12.58 -0.47
CA GLN A 389 -9.51 12.11 -1.28
C GLN A 389 -9.58 10.60 -1.15
N LYS A 390 -10.59 10.09 -0.45
CA LYS A 390 -10.86 8.65 -0.42
C LYS A 390 -11.34 8.22 -1.81
N PRO A 391 -10.72 7.22 -2.44
CA PRO A 391 -11.14 6.74 -3.75
C PRO A 391 -12.49 6.04 -3.64
N ASP A 392 -13.37 6.31 -4.60
CA ASP A 392 -14.60 5.55 -4.81
C ASP A 392 -14.26 4.05 -4.96
N ILE A 393 -15.09 3.19 -4.38
CA ILE A 393 -15.07 1.73 -4.50
C ILE A 393 -14.97 1.29 -5.99
N GLN A 394 -15.37 2.14 -6.94
CA GLN A 394 -15.33 1.88 -8.38
C GLN A 394 -14.19 2.61 -9.15
N SER A 395 -13.50 3.59 -8.57
CA SER A 395 -12.53 4.44 -9.28
C SER A 395 -11.17 4.49 -8.58
N ALA A 396 -10.31 3.53 -8.89
CA ALA A 396 -8.88 3.61 -8.61
C ALA A 396 -8.20 4.47 -9.70
N SER A 397 -8.28 5.80 -9.60
CA SER A 397 -7.53 6.66 -10.52
C SER A 397 -6.41 7.40 -9.77
N SER A 398 -5.19 7.18 -10.21
CA SER A 398 -4.00 8.00 -9.97
C SER A 398 -4.12 9.43 -10.56
N LEU A 399 -5.29 9.80 -11.11
CA LEU A 399 -5.53 11.02 -11.87
C LEU A 399 -6.12 12.18 -11.02
N ILE A 400 -6.24 12.02 -9.70
CA ILE A 400 -6.74 13.09 -8.81
C ILE A 400 -5.80 14.30 -8.85
N THR A 401 -4.49 14.05 -8.85
CA THR A 401 -3.47 15.09 -8.96
C THR A 401 -3.65 15.88 -10.26
N ASP A 402 -3.80 15.21 -11.40
CA ASP A 402 -3.99 15.86 -12.71
C ASP A 402 -5.33 16.60 -12.83
N ALA A 403 -6.39 16.02 -12.27
CA ALA A 403 -7.72 16.63 -12.26
C ALA A 403 -7.76 17.91 -11.42
N LEU A 404 -7.05 17.93 -10.29
CA LEU A 404 -6.95 19.08 -9.39
C LEU A 404 -5.89 20.11 -9.82
N ASN A 405 -4.93 19.74 -10.66
CA ASN A 405 -3.87 20.65 -11.12
C ASN A 405 -4.40 21.73 -12.09
N ARG A 406 -5.41 21.41 -12.90
CA ARG A 406 -6.02 22.37 -13.86
C ARG A 406 -6.71 23.58 -13.20
N PRO A 407 -7.47 23.43 -12.10
CA PRO A 407 -8.20 24.55 -11.48
C PRO A 407 -7.41 25.39 -10.46
N THR A 408 -6.26 24.94 -9.95
CA THR A 408 -5.52 25.63 -8.88
C THR A 408 -4.41 26.55 -9.39
N THR A 409 -4.15 27.66 -8.68
CA THR A 409 -2.98 28.53 -8.91
C THR A 409 -1.77 28.12 -8.06
N LEU A 410 -1.98 27.30 -7.04
CA LEU A 410 -0.91 26.81 -6.16
C LEU A 410 -0.25 25.55 -6.74
N PRO A 411 1.08 25.40 -6.58
CA PRO A 411 1.75 24.16 -6.95
C PRO A 411 1.16 22.97 -6.19
N LEU A 412 0.80 21.94 -6.94
CA LEU A 412 0.12 20.74 -6.43
C LEU A 412 0.97 19.51 -6.75
N LYS A 413 1.16 18.64 -5.75
CA LYS A 413 1.77 17.33 -5.96
C LYS A 413 1.29 16.29 -4.94
N GLN A 414 1.65 15.03 -5.17
CA GLN A 414 1.44 13.97 -4.19
C GLN A 414 2.48 14.06 -3.05
N ALA A 415 2.04 13.84 -1.81
CA ALA A 415 2.93 13.84 -0.65
C ALA A 415 3.97 12.69 -0.72
N GLN A 416 5.19 12.96 -0.28
CA GLN A 416 6.31 12.01 -0.28
C GLN A 416 6.83 11.79 1.14
N GLU A 417 7.31 10.57 1.42
CA GLU A 417 7.91 10.22 2.72
C GLU A 417 9.02 11.20 3.12
N GLY A 418 8.97 11.69 4.35
CA GLY A 418 9.98 12.58 4.93
C GLY A 418 9.97 14.02 4.38
N GLU A 419 9.06 14.36 3.47
CA GLU A 419 8.99 15.70 2.92
C GLU A 419 8.40 16.71 3.91
N LEU A 420 9.02 17.87 4.02
CA LEU A 420 8.56 18.99 4.85
C LEU A 420 7.38 19.75 4.21
N LEU A 421 6.36 20.04 5.02
CA LEU A 421 5.22 20.88 4.70
C LEU A 421 5.67 22.31 4.35
N LYS A 422 5.30 22.78 3.16
CA LYS A 422 5.58 24.15 2.71
C LYS A 422 4.30 24.97 2.59
N PRO A 423 4.27 26.21 3.11
CA PRO A 423 3.22 27.18 2.81
C PRO A 423 3.05 27.38 1.29
N GLY A 424 1.82 27.59 0.84
CA GLY A 424 1.52 27.80 -0.57
C GLY A 424 1.69 26.55 -1.44
N MET A 425 1.64 25.36 -0.84
CA MET A 425 1.73 24.08 -1.55
C MET A 425 0.49 23.23 -1.26
N VAL A 426 -0.04 22.56 -2.28
CA VAL A 426 -1.10 21.56 -2.16
C VAL A 426 -0.49 20.17 -2.24
N TYR A 427 -0.69 19.37 -1.19
CA TYR A 427 -0.23 17.99 -1.08
C TYR A 427 -1.41 17.04 -1.13
N VAL A 428 -1.45 16.16 -2.12
CA VAL A 428 -2.47 15.12 -2.23
C VAL A 428 -1.96 13.85 -1.55
N ALA A 429 -2.77 13.26 -0.67
CA ALA A 429 -2.44 12.00 -0.03
C ALA A 429 -2.31 10.88 -1.07
N PRO A 430 -1.22 10.08 -1.02
CA PRO A 430 -1.03 8.96 -1.92
C PRO A 430 -2.15 7.91 -1.76
N PRO A 431 -2.59 7.26 -2.85
CA PRO A 431 -3.51 6.13 -2.76
C PRO A 431 -2.85 4.96 -2.03
N ASN A 432 -3.65 4.14 -1.32
CA ASN A 432 -3.17 2.94 -0.62
C ASN A 432 -2.06 3.16 0.42
N GLN A 433 -1.88 4.40 0.89
CA GLN A 433 -1.02 4.76 2.02
C GLN A 433 -1.77 5.74 2.92
N HIS A 434 -1.66 5.59 4.24
CA HIS A 434 -2.08 6.62 5.17
C HIS A 434 -1.06 7.75 5.16
N LEU A 435 -1.54 8.99 5.09
CA LEU A 435 -0.71 10.18 5.23
C LEU A 435 -0.80 10.69 6.66
N LEU A 436 0.34 10.78 7.34
CA LEU A 436 0.49 11.33 8.68
C LEU A 436 1.45 12.52 8.64
N VAL A 437 1.38 13.38 9.66
CA VAL A 437 2.25 14.55 9.80
C VAL A 437 2.96 14.53 11.15
N THR A 438 4.29 14.61 11.13
CA THR A 438 5.13 14.63 12.33
C THR A 438 5.15 16.02 13.01
N PRO A 439 5.61 16.12 14.27
CA PRO A 439 5.78 17.40 14.96
C PRO A 439 6.71 18.39 14.25
N GLU A 440 7.70 17.88 13.51
CA GLU A 440 8.63 18.66 12.69
C GLU A 440 7.98 19.19 11.39
N GLY A 441 6.74 18.78 11.12
CA GLY A 441 6.00 19.15 9.93
C GLY A 441 6.41 18.37 8.69
N THR A 442 6.92 17.14 8.84
CA THR A 442 7.21 16.26 7.69
C THR A 442 6.11 15.22 7.50
N PHE A 443 6.00 14.68 6.30
CA PHE A 443 5.06 13.58 5.99
C PHE A 443 5.63 12.23 6.37
N CYS A 444 4.77 11.38 6.93
CA CYS A 444 5.02 9.96 7.13
C CYS A 444 3.91 9.15 6.45
N LEU A 445 4.30 8.22 5.59
CA LEU A 445 3.45 7.36 4.78
C LEU A 445 3.42 5.97 5.41
N SER A 446 2.23 5.55 5.85
CA SER A 446 2.06 4.26 6.50
C SER A 446 1.24 3.29 5.64
N GLY A 447 1.75 2.06 5.52
CA GLY A 447 1.04 0.91 4.93
C GLY A 447 0.11 0.17 5.91
N ALA A 448 -0.14 0.76 7.08
CA ALA A 448 -1.02 0.26 8.15
C ALA A 448 -2.42 -0.11 7.67
N VAL A 449 -3.08 -1.08 8.33
CA VAL A 449 -4.42 -1.60 8.01
C VAL A 449 -5.42 -0.49 7.70
N LEU A 450 -6.37 -0.77 6.80
CA LEU A 450 -7.50 0.11 6.53
C LEU A 450 -8.15 0.61 7.84
N VAL A 451 -8.30 1.92 7.98
CA VAL A 451 -9.10 2.55 9.04
C VAL A 451 -10.45 2.91 8.44
N ASP A 452 -11.54 2.47 9.06
CA ASP A 452 -12.90 2.56 8.51
C ASP A 452 -13.00 2.04 7.06
N PHE A 453 -12.33 0.92 6.81
CA PHE A 453 -12.25 0.26 5.50
C PHE A 453 -11.61 1.12 4.39
N ALA A 454 -10.89 2.18 4.76
CA ALA A 454 -10.31 3.17 3.85
C ALA A 454 -8.79 3.29 4.00
N ARG A 455 -8.12 3.60 2.88
CA ARG A 455 -6.75 4.10 2.86
C ARG A 455 -6.54 4.95 1.59
N PRO A 456 -6.16 6.24 1.72
CA PRO A 456 -5.88 6.99 2.95
C PRO A 456 -7.13 7.16 3.84
N SER A 457 -6.92 7.44 5.14
CA SER A 457 -7.97 7.79 6.11
C SER A 457 -7.78 9.23 6.55
N ALA A 458 -8.86 10.00 6.53
CA ALA A 458 -8.89 11.38 7.01
C ALA A 458 -8.71 11.44 8.53
N ASP A 459 -9.29 10.52 9.29
CA ASP A 459 -9.17 10.48 10.75
C ASP A 459 -7.72 10.37 11.21
N LEU A 460 -6.93 9.48 10.60
CA LEU A 460 -5.51 9.31 10.97
C LEU A 460 -4.70 10.58 10.69
N LEU A 461 -4.91 11.21 9.52
CA LEU A 461 -4.23 12.45 9.18
C LEU A 461 -4.58 13.55 10.19
N LEU A 462 -5.87 13.77 10.43
CA LEU A 462 -6.36 14.81 11.34
C LEU A 462 -5.89 14.59 12.78
N GLN A 463 -5.84 13.34 13.26
CA GLN A 463 -5.31 13.02 14.58
C GLN A 463 -3.80 13.33 14.69
N SER A 464 -3.01 12.97 13.68
CA SER A 464 -1.58 13.31 13.66
C SER A 464 -1.34 14.82 13.63
N LEU A 465 -2.18 15.55 12.89
CA LEU A 465 -2.12 17.02 12.82
C LEU A 465 -2.58 17.69 14.12
N ALA A 466 -3.61 17.16 14.78
CA ALA A 466 -4.04 17.66 16.08
C ALA A 466 -2.89 17.58 17.10
N ALA A 467 -2.12 16.50 17.10
CA ALA A 467 -0.96 16.34 17.96
C ALA A 467 0.20 17.29 17.60
N SER A 468 0.50 17.44 16.31
CA SER A 468 1.67 18.17 15.80
C SER A 468 1.47 19.69 15.70
N PHE A 469 0.29 20.13 15.26
CA PHE A 469 -0.01 21.53 14.94
C PHE A 469 -1.00 22.19 15.90
N LYS A 470 -1.78 21.41 16.66
CA LYS A 470 -2.71 21.91 17.69
C LYS A 470 -3.62 23.01 17.16
N GLU A 471 -3.64 24.19 17.79
CA GLU A 471 -4.44 25.35 17.41
C GLU A 471 -4.11 25.94 16.03
N ARG A 472 -3.00 25.53 15.42
CA ARG A 472 -2.55 26.01 14.10
C ARG A 472 -3.06 25.17 12.93
N ALA A 473 -3.97 24.23 13.17
CA ALA A 473 -4.56 23.36 12.14
C ALA A 473 -6.04 23.69 11.88
N ILE A 474 -6.43 23.66 10.61
CA ILE A 474 -7.83 23.68 10.18
C ILE A 474 -8.18 22.34 9.51
N ALA A 475 -9.26 21.71 9.95
CA ALA A 475 -9.85 20.52 9.32
C ALA A 475 -11.10 20.91 8.54
N VAL A 476 -11.22 20.47 7.29
CA VAL A 476 -12.41 20.68 6.46
C VAL A 476 -12.93 19.34 5.98
N ILE A 477 -14.15 18.98 6.38
CA ILE A 477 -14.83 17.76 5.97
C ILE A 477 -15.83 18.10 4.86
N LEU A 478 -15.60 17.54 3.67
CA LEU A 478 -16.38 17.76 2.46
C LEU A 478 -17.28 16.55 2.16
N SER A 479 -18.06 16.67 1.08
CA SER A 479 -18.93 15.61 0.55
C SER A 479 -18.23 14.23 0.51
N GLY A 480 -18.95 13.22 0.98
CA GLY A 480 -18.51 11.84 0.98
C GLY A 480 -19.41 10.89 1.76
N ILE A 481 -19.22 9.59 1.52
CA ILE A 481 -19.95 8.49 2.19
C ILE A 481 -19.17 8.02 3.44
N GLY A 482 -19.89 7.64 4.49
CA GLY A 482 -19.31 7.13 5.74
C GLY A 482 -18.99 8.22 6.78
N SER A 483 -18.11 7.89 7.74
CA SER A 483 -17.82 8.71 8.92
C SER A 483 -16.36 9.17 9.03
N ASP A 484 -15.51 8.85 8.07
CA ASP A 484 -14.08 9.18 8.09
C ASP A 484 -13.89 10.71 8.17
N GLY A 485 -13.10 11.16 9.13
CA GLY A 485 -12.91 12.57 9.47
C GLY A 485 -13.64 13.01 10.75
N ALA A 486 -14.65 12.28 11.22
CA ALA A 486 -15.39 12.64 12.43
C ALA A 486 -14.52 12.58 13.70
N THR A 487 -13.80 11.47 13.92
CA THR A 487 -12.91 11.31 15.07
C THR A 487 -11.73 12.30 14.99
N GLY A 488 -11.25 12.56 13.78
CA GLY A 488 -10.22 13.53 13.48
C GLY A 488 -10.62 14.96 13.83
N VAL A 489 -11.84 15.37 13.48
CA VAL A 489 -12.41 16.68 13.86
C VAL A 489 -12.49 16.85 15.37
N GLN A 490 -12.93 15.82 16.11
CA GLN A 490 -12.91 15.86 17.58
C GLN A 490 -11.49 16.07 18.14
N ALA A 491 -10.49 15.40 17.55
CA ALA A 491 -9.10 15.56 17.97
C ALA A 491 -8.59 16.99 17.71
N ILE A 492 -8.86 17.55 16.53
CA ILE A 492 -8.47 18.91 16.15
C ILE A 492 -9.10 19.93 17.10
N HIS A 493 -10.41 19.85 17.33
CA HIS A 493 -11.12 20.74 18.23
C HIS A 493 -10.61 20.63 19.68
N LYS A 494 -10.37 19.40 20.17
CA LYS A 494 -9.83 19.17 21.52
C LYS A 494 -8.44 19.80 21.71
N MET A 495 -7.64 19.89 20.65
CA MET A 495 -6.32 20.52 20.66
C MET A 495 -6.35 22.02 20.30
N GLY A 496 -7.54 22.62 20.21
CA GLY A 496 -7.73 24.05 19.95
C GLY A 496 -7.66 24.45 18.48
N GLY A 497 -7.57 23.49 17.56
CA GLY A 497 -7.67 23.74 16.12
C GLY A 497 -9.11 23.96 15.68
N LEU A 498 -9.30 24.35 14.42
CA LEU A 498 -10.60 24.71 13.86
C LEU A 498 -11.14 23.61 12.94
N ALA A 499 -12.44 23.33 13.01
CA ALA A 499 -13.11 22.38 12.13
C ALA A 499 -14.27 23.03 11.36
N ILE A 500 -14.31 22.75 10.05
CA ILE A 500 -15.35 23.19 9.12
C ILE A 500 -15.98 21.96 8.48
N ALA A 501 -17.30 21.91 8.40
CA ALA A 501 -18.03 20.89 7.63
C ALA A 501 -18.80 21.54 6.47
N GLN A 502 -18.82 20.86 5.32
CA GLN A 502 -19.69 21.25 4.22
C GLN A 502 -21.15 21.07 4.60
N ASP A 503 -22.01 22.02 4.24
CA ASP A 503 -23.45 21.95 4.50
C ASP A 503 -24.16 20.86 3.66
N GLU A 504 -25.38 20.52 4.06
CA GLU A 504 -26.19 19.53 3.36
C GLU A 504 -26.60 20.00 1.96
N SER A 505 -26.90 21.28 1.79
CA SER A 505 -27.49 21.79 0.54
C SER A 505 -26.51 21.76 -0.64
N THR A 506 -25.20 21.83 -0.37
CA THR A 506 -24.16 21.78 -1.40
C THR A 506 -23.39 20.46 -1.44
N SER A 507 -23.65 19.54 -0.51
CA SER A 507 -23.02 18.21 -0.49
C SER A 507 -23.69 17.26 -1.49
N GLU A 508 -22.90 16.58 -2.32
CA GLU A 508 -23.43 15.50 -3.17
C GLU A 508 -23.77 14.27 -2.31
N PHE A 509 -22.94 14.00 -1.30
CA PHE A 509 -23.13 12.98 -0.28
C PHE A 509 -22.87 13.59 1.10
N PHE A 510 -23.91 13.68 1.93
CA PHE A 510 -23.87 14.35 3.24
C PHE A 510 -23.69 13.34 4.41
N GLU A 511 -22.95 12.25 4.22
CA GLU A 511 -22.67 11.32 5.32
C GLU A 511 -21.45 11.76 6.13
N MET A 512 -20.31 11.98 5.46
CA MET A 512 -19.08 12.43 6.13
C MET A 512 -19.25 13.77 6.85
N PRO A 513 -19.81 14.83 6.22
CA PRO A 513 -20.02 16.10 6.92
C PRO A 513 -21.02 15.98 8.08
N ARG A 514 -22.09 15.19 7.92
CA ARG A 514 -23.06 14.93 9.00
C ARG A 514 -22.40 14.22 10.18
N ALA A 515 -21.61 13.18 9.93
CA ALA A 515 -20.89 12.46 10.98
C ALA A 515 -19.96 13.41 11.76
N ALA A 516 -19.25 14.31 11.05
CA ALA A 516 -18.43 15.34 11.69
C ALA A 516 -19.28 16.32 12.52
N ILE A 517 -20.40 16.81 12.01
CA ILE A 517 -21.31 17.73 12.73
C ILE A 517 -21.88 17.09 13.99
N GLU A 518 -22.29 15.82 13.91
CA GLU A 518 -22.86 15.06 15.02
C GLU A 518 -21.89 14.87 16.19
N THR A 519 -20.58 15.04 15.97
CA THR A 519 -19.59 15.05 17.06
C THR A 519 -19.71 16.25 18.01
N GLY A 520 -20.37 17.32 17.59
CA GLY A 520 -20.43 18.60 18.31
C GLY A 520 -19.11 19.37 18.34
N SER A 521 -18.12 18.97 17.53
CA SER A 521 -16.78 19.56 17.47
C SER A 521 -16.50 20.33 16.17
N VAL A 522 -17.54 20.60 15.37
CA VAL A 522 -17.46 21.45 14.17
C VAL A 522 -17.76 22.89 14.55
N ASP A 523 -16.86 23.81 14.20
CA ASP A 523 -17.00 25.24 14.50
C ASP A 523 -17.86 25.97 13.46
N PHE A 524 -17.74 25.58 12.19
CA PHE A 524 -18.52 26.17 11.09
C PHE A 524 -19.12 25.10 10.18
N VAL A 525 -20.41 25.24 9.87
CA VAL A 525 -21.09 24.49 8.80
C VAL A 525 -21.37 25.47 7.67
N LEU A 526 -20.72 25.28 6.52
CA LEU A 526 -20.70 26.26 5.44
C LEU A 526 -21.10 25.64 4.09
N PRO A 527 -21.80 26.39 3.23
CA PRO A 527 -22.01 25.95 1.86
C PRO A 527 -20.70 25.97 1.07
N LEU A 528 -20.57 25.06 0.10
CA LEU A 528 -19.33 24.80 -0.66
C LEU A 528 -18.66 26.08 -1.22
N HIS A 529 -19.47 27.02 -1.70
CA HIS A 529 -18.99 28.26 -2.32
C HIS A 529 -18.43 29.28 -1.31
N GLU A 530 -18.73 29.14 -0.02
CA GLU A 530 -18.19 30.01 1.03
C GLU A 530 -16.89 29.45 1.64
N ILE A 531 -16.70 28.12 1.64
CA ILE A 531 -15.57 27.44 2.30
C ILE A 531 -14.22 28.04 1.89
N GLY A 532 -13.95 28.17 0.59
CA GLY A 532 -12.69 28.72 0.08
C GLY A 532 -12.41 30.14 0.58
N SER A 533 -13.41 31.03 0.47
CA SER A 533 -13.28 32.42 0.94
C SER A 533 -13.09 32.52 2.45
N THR A 534 -13.76 31.66 3.22
CA THR A 534 -13.61 31.59 4.68
C THR A 534 -12.23 31.12 5.07
N LEU A 535 -11.68 30.10 4.41
CA LEU A 535 -10.30 29.64 4.65
C LEU A 535 -9.28 30.74 4.34
N VAL A 536 -9.45 31.47 3.24
CA VAL A 536 -8.59 32.63 2.94
C VAL A 536 -8.69 33.67 4.05
N ASN A 537 -9.89 34.03 4.49
CA ASN A 537 -10.07 35.02 5.55
C ASN A 537 -9.44 34.58 6.88
N LEU A 538 -9.63 33.33 7.29
CA LEU A 538 -9.12 32.77 8.55
C LEU A 538 -7.59 32.68 8.57
N VAL A 539 -6.97 32.40 7.42
CA VAL A 539 -5.53 32.15 7.31
C VAL A 539 -4.76 33.43 6.95
N VAL A 540 -5.35 34.36 6.18
CA VAL A 540 -4.68 35.58 5.72
C VAL A 540 -4.94 36.77 6.67
N SER A 541 -6.07 36.81 7.36
CA SER A 541 -6.37 37.93 8.27
C SER A 541 -5.72 37.68 9.64
N PRO A 542 -4.97 38.65 10.20
CA PRO A 542 -4.55 38.57 11.60
C PRO A 542 -5.81 38.62 12.49
N VAL A 543 -5.98 37.59 13.33
CA VAL A 543 -7.01 37.57 14.40
C VAL A 543 -6.69 38.60 15.47
#